data_AF-A0A1Y4WQM4-F1
#
_entry.id   AF-A0A1Y4WQM4-F1
#
_cell.length_a   1.000
_cell.length_b   1.000
_cell.length_c   1.000
_cell.angle_alpha   90.00
_cell.angle_beta   90.00
_cell.angle_gamma   90.00
#
_symmetry.space_group_name_H-M   'P 1'
#
loop_
_entity.id
_entity.type
_entity.pdbx_description
1 polymer ?
#
loop_
_entity_poly.entity_id
_entity_poly.type
_entity_poly.pdbx_seq_one_letter_code
_entity_poly.pdbx_strand_id
1 'polypeptide(L)' 'MDLKNNKVTVGELMEHPGARAVLQRRFPMLMKHPVMGAARTITLEQILAVAREYVPQKKLDEALSDLRRA' A
#
# COMPACT_ATOMS: atom_id res chain seq x y z
N MET A 1 4.94 7.24 -8.86
CA MET A 1 5.71 6.10 -9.41
C MET A 1 4.81 5.17 -10.20
N ASP A 2 5.36 4.25 -10.99
CA ASP A 2 4.56 3.25 -11.71
C ASP A 2 4.10 2.14 -10.75
N LEU A 3 2.81 2.09 -10.45
CA LEU A 3 2.21 1.08 -9.58
C LEU A 3 2.06 -0.29 -10.27
N LYS A 4 2.52 -0.43 -11.52
CA LYS A 4 2.43 -1.64 -12.35
C LYS A 4 0.99 -2.20 -12.36
N ASN A 5 -0.01 -1.34 -12.53
CA ASN A 5 -1.43 -1.68 -12.37
C ASN A 5 -1.77 -2.32 -11.01
N ASN A 6 -1.27 -1.76 -9.90
CA ASN A 6 -1.45 -2.26 -8.53
C ASN A 6 -0.87 -3.66 -8.26
N LYS A 7 -0.09 -4.20 -9.19
CA LYS A 7 0.65 -5.47 -9.02
C LYS A 7 1.95 -5.30 -8.26
N VAL A 8 2.37 -4.05 -8.01
CA VAL A 8 3.51 -3.74 -7.16
C VAL A 8 3.30 -4.34 -5.76
N THR A 9 4.33 -4.99 -5.25
CA THR A 9 4.32 -5.58 -3.91
C THR A 9 4.61 -4.54 -2.84
N VAL A 10 4.19 -4.79 -1.59
CA VAL A 10 4.58 -3.91 -0.47
C VAL A 10 6.10 -3.83 -0.37
N GLY A 11 6.83 -4.90 -0.71
CA GLY A 11 8.28 -4.90 -0.72
C GLY A 11 8.81 -3.82 -1.64
N GLU A 12 8.35 -3.81 -2.89
CA GLU A 12 8.69 -2.79 -3.88
C GLU A 12 8.22 -1.38 -3.44
N LEU A 13 7.00 -1.25 -2.88
CA LEU A 13 6.51 0.04 -2.34
C LEU A 13 7.42 0.58 -1.22
N MET A 14 8.02 -0.30 -0.43
CA MET A 14 8.91 0.04 0.68
C MET A 14 10.31 0.45 0.23
N GLU A 15 10.75 -0.02 -0.95
CA GLU A 15 12.00 0.41 -1.59
C GLU A 15 11.88 1.82 -2.19
N HIS A 16 10.67 2.27 -2.51
CA HIS A 16 10.40 3.64 -2.95
C HIS A 16 10.09 4.57 -1.76
N PRO A 17 10.93 5.59 -1.46
CA PRO A 17 10.74 6.45 -0.29
C PRO A 17 9.41 7.23 -0.32
N GLY A 18 8.95 7.65 -1.50
CA GLY A 18 7.65 8.31 -1.67
C GLY A 18 6.48 7.38 -1.33
N ALA A 19 6.46 6.18 -1.92
CA ALA A 19 5.39 5.21 -1.66
C ALA A 19 5.41 4.69 -0.23
N ARG A 20 6.59 4.45 0.36
CA ARG A 20 6.73 4.12 1.77
C ARG A 20 6.08 5.15 2.69
N ALA A 21 6.26 6.44 2.42
CA ALA A 21 5.65 7.52 3.21
C ALA A 21 4.12 7.50 3.10
N VAL A 22 3.57 7.31 1.89
CA VAL A 22 2.12 7.18 1.68
C VAL A 22 1.58 5.94 2.37
N LEU A 23 2.25 4.79 2.26
CA LEU A 23 1.85 3.55 2.90
C LEU A 23 1.87 3.67 4.43
N GLN A 24 2.90 4.29 4.99
CA GLN A 24 3.00 4.51 6.43
C GLN A 24 1.87 5.42 6.94
N ARG A 25 1.51 6.45 6.15
CA ARG A 25 0.46 7.41 6.50
C ARG A 25 -0.94 6.82 6.38
N ARG A 26 -1.20 6.01 5.36
CA ARG A 26 -2.54 5.43 5.09
C ARG A 26 -2.75 4.07 5.73
N PHE A 27 -1.69 3.28 5.86
CA PHE A 27 -1.71 1.92 6.40
C PHE A 27 -0.66 1.71 7.50
N PRO A 28 -0.72 2.48 8.61
CA PRO A 28 0.23 2.33 9.73
C PRO A 28 0.14 0.94 10.40
N MET A 29 -0.97 0.21 10.22
CA MET A 29 -1.12 -1.16 10.73
C MET A 29 -0.19 -2.16 10.02
N LEU A 30 0.11 -1.96 8.73
CA LEU A 30 1.08 -2.80 8.01
C LEU A 30 2.49 -2.67 8.59
N MET A 31 2.83 -1.48 9.09
CA MET A 31 4.13 -1.21 9.72
C MET A 31 4.25 -1.84 11.11
N LYS A 32 3.12 -2.03 11.81
CA LYS A 32 3.08 -2.56 13.17
C LYS A 32 2.94 -4.08 13.25
N HIS A 33 2.61 -4.74 12.14
CA HIS A 33 2.37 -6.18 12.15
C HIS A 33 3.70 -6.96 12.05
N PRO A 34 3.97 -7.96 12.90
CA PRO A 34 5.18 -8.79 12.82
C PRO A 34 5.33 -9.55 11.49
N VAL A 35 4.25 -9.60 10.69
CA VAL A 35 4.26 -10.15 9.32
C VAL A 35 4.79 -9.16 8.29
N MET A 36 5.35 -8.00 8.66
CA MET A 36 5.91 -7.05 7.68
C MET A 36 6.93 -7.71 6.73
N GLY A 37 7.66 -8.73 7.21
CA GLY A 37 8.53 -9.56 6.38
C GLY A 37 7.79 -10.35 5.29
N ALA A 38 6.62 -10.92 5.61
CA ALA A 38 5.74 -11.60 4.66
C ALA A 38 4.89 -10.63 3.83
N ALA A 39 4.59 -9.44 4.36
CA ALA A 39 3.87 -8.40 3.63
C ALA A 39 4.64 -7.96 2.38
N ARG A 40 5.98 -8.09 2.37
CA ARG A 40 6.81 -7.81 1.20
C ARG A 40 6.41 -8.58 -0.05
N THR A 41 5.79 -9.76 0.08
CA THR A 41 5.32 -10.56 -1.06
C THR A 41 3.84 -10.31 -1.39
N ILE A 42 3.13 -9.52 -0.58
CA ILE A 42 1.72 -9.18 -0.79
C ILE A 42 1.65 -8.01 -1.78
N THR A 43 0.71 -8.09 -2.72
CA THR A 43 0.50 -7.02 -3.71
C THR A 43 -0.33 -5.88 -3.12
N LEU A 44 -0.17 -4.67 -3.67
CA LEU A 44 -1.02 -3.53 -3.33
C LEU A 44 -2.49 -3.88 -3.52
N GLU A 45 -2.85 -4.56 -4.61
CA GLU A 45 -4.21 -5.01 -4.88
C GLU A 45 -4.78 -5.91 -3.76
N GLN A 46 -3.98 -6.86 -3.24
CA GLN A 46 -4.42 -7.73 -2.14
C GLN A 46 -4.66 -6.94 -0.85
N ILE A 47 -3.82 -5.96 -0.54
CA ILE A 47 -4.04 -5.07 0.60
C ILE A 47 -5.29 -4.23 0.42
N LEU A 48 -5.51 -3.69 -0.77
CA LEU A 48 -6.73 -2.95 -1.08
C LEU A 48 -7.97 -3.84 -1.00
N ALA A 49 -7.84 -5.11 -1.37
CA ALA A 49 -8.90 -6.11 -1.28
C ALA A 49 -9.29 -6.45 0.18
N VAL A 50 -8.36 -6.37 1.12
CA VAL A 50 -8.66 -6.49 2.56
C VAL A 50 -9.13 -5.13 3.10
N ALA A 51 -8.45 -4.05 2.75
CA ALA A 51 -8.74 -2.72 3.27
C ALA A 51 -10.12 -2.21 2.87
N ARG A 52 -10.66 -2.58 1.69
CA ARG A 52 -12.03 -2.24 1.27
C ARG A 52 -13.13 -2.74 2.21
N GLU A 53 -12.86 -3.75 3.03
CA GLU A 53 -13.82 -4.22 4.05
C GLU A 53 -13.87 -3.28 5.26
N TYR A 54 -12.80 -2.54 5.51
CA TYR A 54 -12.65 -1.67 6.69
C TYR A 54 -12.59 -0.18 6.35
N VAL A 55 -12.33 0.16 5.09
CA VAL A 55 -12.06 1.51 4.59
C VAL A 55 -12.92 1.80 3.35
N PRO A 56 -13.63 2.94 3.31
CA PRO A 56 -14.42 3.32 2.14
C PRO A 56 -13.56 3.46 0.87
N GLN A 57 -14.10 3.04 -0.28
CA GLN A 57 -13.42 3.10 -1.58
C GLN A 57 -12.79 4.47 -1.89
N LYS A 58 -13.51 5.56 -1.60
CA LYS A 58 -12.99 6.92 -1.80
C LYS A 58 -11.63 7.17 -1.12
N LYS A 59 -11.43 6.65 0.09
CA LYS A 59 -10.14 6.78 0.81
C LYS A 59 -9.05 5.90 0.20
N LEU A 60 -9.42 4.76 -0.40
CA LEU A 60 -8.50 3.89 -1.12
C LEU A 60 -8.05 4.53 -2.44
N ASP A 61 -8.98 5.16 -3.16
CA ASP A 61 -8.69 5.89 -4.40
C ASP A 61 -7.78 7.10 -4.14
N GLU A 62 -8.04 7.83 -3.05
CA GLU A 62 -7.14 8.89 -2.59
C GLU A 62 -5.73 8.35 -2.26
N ALA A 63 -5.64 7.21 -1.57
CA ALA A 63 -4.36 6.58 -1.27
C ALA A 63 -3.62 6.11 -2.52
N LEU A 64 -4.34 5.56 -3.51
CA LEU A 64 -3.79 5.16 -4.81
C LEU A 64 -3.30 6.36 -5.61
N SER A 65 -4.05 7.47 -5.58
CA SER A 65 -3.66 8.73 -6.22
C SER A 65 -2.39 9.30 -5.58
N ASP A 66 -2.32 9.30 -4.25
CA ASP A 66 -1.15 9.71 -3.47
C ASP A 66 0.07 8.84 -3.84
N LEU A 67 -0.10 7.51 -3.91
CA LEU A 67 0.95 6.57 -4.33
C LEU A 67 1.42 6.78 -5.77
N ARG A 68 0.51 7.15 -6.68
CA ARG A 68 0.85 7.40 -8.09
C ARG A 68 1.64 8.69 -8.27
N ARG A 69 1.38 9.69 -7.42
CA ARG A 69 2.07 10.99 -7.37
C ARG A 69 3.40 10.96 -6.62
N ALA A 70 3.59 9.98 -5.74
CA ALA A 70 4.81 9.80 -4.95
C ALA A 70 6.00 9.23 -5.73
#